data_AF-A0A949IK50-F1
#
_entry.id   AF-A0A949IK50-F1
#
_cell.length_a   1.000
_cell.length_b   1.000
_cell.length_c   1.000
_cell.angle_alpha   90.00
_cell.angle_beta   90.00
_cell.angle_gamma   90.00
#
_symmetry.space_group_name_H-M   'P 1'
#
loop_
_entity.id
_entity.type
_entity.pdbx_description
1 polymer ?
#
loop_
_entity_poly.entity_id
_entity_poly.type
_entity_poly.pdbx_seq_one_letter_code
_entity_poly.pdbx_strand_id
1 'polypeptide(L)'
;MTQQDFERHWLTEEDQTAEPDIKAIRDYAYLAFDHLDKNGNGFLEREELVAALELPIKSREKSFITFLLNNQENIAEMVNEGGGTPAEGISRDDLESYFSLITRLLG
;
A
#
# COMPACT_ATOMS: atom_id res chain seq x y z
N MET A 1 10.26 -17.38 15.28
CA MET A 1 9.59 -16.55 14.29
C MET A 1 9.83 -15.11 14.65
N THR A 2 10.83 -14.51 14.03
CA THR A 2 11.11 -13.08 14.15
C THR A 2 10.40 -12.36 12.99
N GLN A 3 10.20 -11.05 13.13
CA GLN A 3 9.55 -10.21 12.11
C GLN A 3 10.26 -10.30 10.74
N GLN A 4 11.55 -10.64 10.73
CA GLN A 4 12.36 -10.90 9.54
C GLN A 4 12.01 -12.20 8.80
N ASP A 5 11.38 -13.18 9.47
CA ASP A 5 10.89 -14.41 8.83
C ASP A 5 9.68 -14.12 7.91
N PHE A 6 8.91 -13.06 8.21
CA PHE A 6 7.83 -12.58 7.34
C PHE A 6 8.37 -11.84 6.11
N GLU A 7 9.45 -11.06 6.28
CA GLU A 7 10.09 -10.28 5.21
C GLU A 7 10.89 -11.14 4.21
N ARG A 8 11.24 -12.38 4.56
CA ARG A 8 11.93 -13.31 3.64
C ARG A 8 11.02 -14.31 2.93
N HIS A 9 9.79 -14.50 3.41
CA HIS A 9 8.89 -15.50 2.85
C HIS A 9 8.17 -15.06 1.57
N TRP A 10 8.29 -13.79 1.16
CA TRP A 10 7.76 -13.30 -0.11
C TRP A 10 8.70 -13.54 -1.30
N LEU A 11 9.97 -13.90 -1.06
CA LEU A 11 11.01 -14.01 -2.09
C LEU A 11 11.42 -15.46 -2.44
N THR A 12 10.88 -16.45 -1.76
CA THR A 12 11.20 -17.86 -2.03
C THR A 12 9.99 -18.73 -1.80
N GLU A 13 9.24 -19.01 -2.87
CA GLU A 13 8.99 -20.36 -3.38
C GLU A 13 7.96 -20.30 -4.51
N GLU A 14 8.43 -20.62 -5.71
CA GLU A 14 7.72 -21.10 -6.91
C GLU A 14 6.17 -21.01 -6.93
N ASP A 15 5.64 -19.82 -7.17
CA ASP A 15 4.36 -19.63 -7.88
C ASP A 15 4.57 -18.59 -8.98
N GLN A 16 4.61 -19.03 -10.23
CA GLN A 16 4.70 -18.16 -11.41
C GLN A 16 3.34 -17.51 -11.74
N THR A 17 2.52 -17.20 -10.74
CA THR A 17 1.26 -16.47 -10.94
C THR A 17 1.11 -15.37 -9.89
N ALA A 18 1.01 -14.13 -10.39
CA ALA A 18 0.74 -12.91 -9.64
C ALA A 18 1.91 -12.34 -8.81
N GLU A 19 2.95 -11.86 -9.49
CA GLU A 19 3.45 -10.54 -9.07
C GLU A 19 2.22 -9.62 -9.04
N PRO A 20 1.92 -8.98 -7.90
CA PRO A 20 0.79 -8.08 -7.86
C PRO A 20 1.11 -6.99 -8.87
N ASP A 21 0.33 -6.96 -9.96
CA ASP A 21 0.51 -6.01 -11.05
C ASP A 21 0.55 -4.61 -10.42
N ILE A 22 1.76 -4.06 -10.28
CA ILE A 22 2.02 -2.81 -9.57
C ILE A 22 1.15 -1.71 -10.17
N LYS A 23 0.89 -1.78 -11.49
CA LYS A 23 -0.02 -0.88 -12.18
C LYS A 23 -1.46 -1.05 -11.71
N ALA A 24 -1.94 -2.29 -11.53
CA ALA A 24 -3.27 -2.56 -11.00
C ALA A 24 -3.43 -2.12 -9.53
N ILE A 25 -2.39 -2.31 -8.69
CA ILE A 25 -2.41 -1.81 -7.30
C ILE A 25 -2.48 -0.28 -7.31
N ARG A 26 -1.66 0.38 -8.13
CA ARG A 26 -1.66 1.83 -8.30
C ARG A 26 -3.03 2.35 -8.73
N ASP A 27 -3.57 1.78 -9.81
CA ASP A 27 -4.85 2.22 -10.37
C ASP A 27 -5.98 2.00 -9.35
N TYR A 28 -5.95 0.90 -8.59
CA TYR A 28 -6.87 0.68 -7.47
C TYR A 28 -6.68 1.71 -6.37
N ALA A 29 -5.46 1.95 -5.90
CA ALA A 29 -5.19 2.87 -4.80
C ALA A 29 -5.69 4.28 -5.11
N TYR A 30 -5.51 4.77 -6.35
CA TYR A 30 -6.04 6.07 -6.76
C TYR A 30 -7.56 6.14 -6.83
N LEU A 31 -8.19 5.12 -7.40
CA LEU A 31 -9.65 5.07 -7.56
C LEU A 31 -10.37 4.85 -6.23
N ALA A 32 -9.76 4.06 -5.34
CA ALA A 32 -10.32 3.71 -4.05
C ALA A 32 -9.97 4.72 -2.96
N PHE A 33 -9.04 5.66 -3.18
CA PHE A 33 -8.57 6.60 -2.15
C PHE A 33 -9.71 7.31 -1.44
N ASP A 34 -10.60 8.00 -2.18
CA ASP A 34 -11.75 8.72 -1.60
C ASP A 34 -12.74 7.80 -0.87
N HIS A 35 -12.73 6.51 -1.20
CA HIS A 35 -13.57 5.51 -0.54
C HIS A 35 -12.91 4.93 0.71
N LEU A 36 -11.58 4.89 0.75
CA LEU A 36 -10.78 4.36 1.85
C LEU A 36 -10.54 5.44 2.92
N ASP A 37 -10.27 6.69 2.53
CA ASP A 37 -10.19 7.87 3.39
C ASP A 37 -11.60 8.22 3.91
N LYS A 38 -11.94 7.68 5.09
CA LYS A 38 -13.28 7.80 5.69
C LYS A 38 -13.47 9.13 6.40
N ASN A 39 -12.41 9.63 7.00
CA ASN A 39 -12.46 10.88 7.76
C ASN A 39 -12.27 12.11 6.84
N GLY A 40 -11.81 11.90 5.60
CA GLY A 40 -11.62 12.93 4.57
C GLY A 40 -10.43 13.84 4.87
N ASN A 41 -9.44 13.36 5.63
CA ASN A 41 -8.28 14.16 6.03
C ASN A 41 -7.16 14.17 4.97
N GLY A 42 -7.31 13.39 3.89
CA GLY A 42 -6.32 13.29 2.82
C GLY A 42 -5.24 12.24 3.04
N PHE A 43 -5.36 11.40 4.07
CA PHE A 43 -4.43 10.33 4.41
C PHE A 43 -5.18 9.00 4.59
N LEU A 44 -4.56 7.89 4.17
CA LEU A 44 -5.03 6.55 4.48
C LEU A 44 -4.36 6.07 5.76
N GLU A 45 -5.11 6.11 6.85
CA GLU A 45 -4.69 5.66 8.16
C GLU A 45 -4.80 4.14 8.30
N ARG A 46 -4.08 3.58 9.28
CA ARG A 46 -4.08 2.13 9.52
C ARG A 46 -5.49 1.63 9.83
N GLU A 47 -6.21 2.37 10.66
CA GLU A 47 -7.56 2.10 11.11
C GLU A 47 -8.55 2.04 9.94
N GLU A 48 -8.37 2.91 8.95
CA GLU A 48 -9.21 2.99 7.76
C GLU A 48 -8.97 1.81 6.82
N LEU A 49 -7.71 1.43 6.61
CA LEU A 49 -7.35 0.25 5.84
C LEU A 49 -7.85 -1.04 6.52
N VAL A 50 -7.73 -1.15 7.84
CA VAL A 50 -8.27 -2.27 8.61
C VAL A 50 -9.80 -2.31 8.50
N ALA A 51 -10.48 -1.17 8.67
CA ALA A 51 -11.93 -1.09 8.51
C ALA A 51 -12.39 -1.48 7.10
N ALA A 52 -11.61 -1.15 6.07
CA ALA A 52 -11.90 -1.54 4.69
C ALA A 52 -11.80 -3.06 4.46
N LEU A 53 -10.93 -3.78 5.19
CA LEU A 53 -10.80 -5.25 5.09
C LEU A 53 -12.02 -6.01 5.64
N GLU A 54 -12.75 -5.39 6.57
CA GLU A 54 -13.99 -5.91 7.17
C GLU A 54 -15.20 -5.77 6.22
N LEU A 55 -15.08 -4.98 5.16
CA LEU A 55 -16.15 -4.82 4.16
C LEU A 55 -16.30 -6.07 3.28
N PRO A 56 -17.50 -6.32 2.72
CA PRO A 56 -17.75 -7.40 1.76
C PRO A 56 -17.22 -7.05 0.36
N ILE A 57 -15.90 -6.84 0.25
CA ILE A 57 -15.18 -6.53 -0.99
C ILE A 57 -14.56 -7.80 -1.61
N LYS A 58 -14.16 -7.71 -2.89
CA LYS A 58 -13.59 -8.86 -3.62
C LYS A 58 -12.21 -9.22 -3.07
N SER A 59 -11.83 -10.49 -3.17
CA SER A 59 -10.51 -10.97 -2.70
C SER A 59 -9.33 -10.21 -3.30
N ARG A 60 -9.45 -9.74 -4.55
CA ARG A 60 -8.42 -8.93 -5.21
C ARG A 60 -8.28 -7.55 -4.55
N GLU A 61 -9.40 -6.89 -4.24
CA GLU A 61 -9.40 -5.60 -3.54
C GLU A 61 -8.83 -5.75 -2.13
N LYS A 62 -9.16 -6.86 -1.43
CA LYS A 62 -8.54 -7.21 -0.14
C LYS A 62 -7.03 -7.30 -0.26
N SER A 63 -6.51 -8.00 -1.28
CA SER A 63 -5.05 -8.12 -1.48
C SER A 63 -4.38 -6.76 -1.69
N PHE A 64 -5.04 -5.81 -2.37
CA PHE A 64 -4.52 -4.46 -2.57
C PHE A 64 -4.52 -3.64 -1.28
N ILE A 65 -5.61 -3.70 -0.50
CA ILE A 65 -5.66 -3.03 0.81
C ILE A 65 -4.63 -3.64 1.77
N THR A 66 -4.50 -4.97 1.79
CA THR A 66 -3.47 -5.65 2.58
C THR A 66 -2.07 -5.23 2.14
N PHE A 67 -1.82 -5.04 0.84
CA PHE A 67 -0.56 -4.51 0.35
C PHE A 67 -0.29 -3.10 0.89
N LEU A 68 -1.26 -2.18 0.79
CA LEU A 68 -1.12 -0.82 1.32
C LEU A 68 -0.88 -0.83 2.83
N LEU A 69 -1.61 -1.65 3.58
CA LEU A 69 -1.48 -1.78 5.03
C LEU A 69 -0.09 -2.31 5.43
N ASN A 70 0.43 -3.32 4.74
CA ASN A 70 1.72 -3.92 5.05
C ASN A 70 2.91 -3.05 4.64
N ASN A 71 2.71 -2.14 3.69
CA ASN A 71 3.77 -1.27 3.15
C ASN A 71 3.58 0.19 3.57
N GLN A 72 2.66 0.49 4.48
CA GLN A 72 2.28 1.86 4.84
C GLN A 72 3.46 2.70 5.28
N GLU A 73 4.25 2.19 6.22
CA GLU A 73 5.44 2.88 6.74
C GLU A 73 6.47 3.11 5.62
N ASN A 74 6.76 2.07 4.82
CA ASN A 74 7.69 2.19 3.69
C ASN A 74 7.23 3.21 2.64
N ILE A 75 5.94 3.23 2.31
CA ILE A 75 5.35 4.16 1.33
C ILE A 75 5.44 5.59 1.86
N ALA A 76 5.09 5.82 3.13
CA ALA A 76 5.13 7.14 3.75
C ALA A 76 6.57 7.66 3.98
N GLU A 77 7.52 6.78 4.32
CA GLU A 77 8.91 7.16 4.56
C GLU A 77 9.68 7.46 3.27
N MET A 78 9.41 6.71 2.19
CA MET A 78 10.15 6.80 0.93
C MET A 78 10.02 8.15 0.22
N VAL A 79 9.03 8.95 0.61
CA VAL A 79 8.67 10.23 -0.02
C VAL A 79 8.97 11.42 0.91
N ASN A 80 9.28 11.15 2.18
CA ASN A 80 9.49 12.18 3.18
C ASN A 80 10.95 12.67 3.18
N GLU A 81 11.28 13.58 2.26
CA GLU A 81 12.61 14.21 2.20
C GLU A 81 12.88 15.25 3.30
N GLY A 82 11.98 15.49 4.26
CA GLY A 82 12.10 16.70 5.08
C GLY A 82 11.19 16.85 6.30
N GLY A 83 11.00 15.82 7.12
CA GLY A 83 10.60 15.99 8.52
C GLY A 83 9.11 16.23 8.80
N GLY A 84 8.22 15.77 7.90
CA GLY A 84 6.83 15.52 8.28
C GLY A 84 6.74 14.27 9.15
N THR A 85 5.82 14.20 10.11
CA THR A 85 5.61 12.99 10.90
C THR A 85 5.06 11.88 10.01
N PRO A 86 5.72 10.70 9.88
CA PRO A 86 5.17 9.51 9.21
C PRO A 86 3.89 8.97 9.86
N ALA A 87 3.40 9.62 10.92
CA ALA A 87 2.42 9.10 11.84
C ALA A 87 0.97 9.21 11.35
N GLU A 88 0.70 9.89 10.24
CA GLU A 88 -0.68 10.18 9.78
C GLU A 88 -1.16 9.26 8.65
N GLY A 89 -0.31 8.39 8.08
CA GLY A 89 -0.71 7.41 7.07
C GLY A 89 -0.18 7.70 5.66
N ILE A 90 -0.83 7.13 4.64
CA ILE A 90 -0.43 7.28 3.23
C ILE A 90 -1.22 8.41 2.58
N SER A 91 -0.57 9.48 2.13
CA SER A 91 -1.21 10.52 1.32
C SER A 91 -1.29 10.12 -0.17
N ARG A 92 -2.04 10.90 -0.95
CA ARG A 92 -2.08 10.75 -2.42
C ARG A 92 -0.72 10.97 -3.05
N ASP A 93 0.04 11.93 -2.55
CA ASP A 93 1.37 12.29 -3.05
C ASP A 93 2.38 11.17 -2.76
N ASP A 94 2.20 10.46 -1.63
CA ASP A 94 3.02 9.29 -1.28
C ASP A 94 2.79 8.14 -2.26
N LEU A 95 1.52 7.85 -2.58
CA LEU A 95 1.16 6.84 -3.59
C LEU A 95 1.78 7.20 -4.95
N GLU A 96 1.65 8.46 -5.37
CA GLU A 96 2.18 8.91 -6.66
C GLU A 96 3.69 8.75 -6.74
N SER A 97 4.39 9.22 -5.73
CA SER A 97 5.85 9.16 -5.66
C SER A 97 6.35 7.71 -5.59
N TYR A 98 5.73 6.87 -4.75
CA TYR A 98 6.06 5.46 -4.62
C TYR A 98 5.89 4.70 -5.96
N PHE A 99 4.72 4.83 -6.59
CA PHE A 99 4.46 4.12 -7.85
C PHE A 99 5.24 4.69 -9.02
N SER A 100 5.52 5.99 -9.04
CA SER A 100 6.41 6.61 -10.05
C SER A 100 7.82 6.02 -9.95
N LEU A 101 8.36 5.91 -8.75
CA LEU A 101 9.69 5.35 -8.52
C LEU A 101 9.75 3.87 -8.88
N ILE A 102 8.78 3.06 -8.44
CA ILE A 102 8.75 1.63 -8.78
C ILE A 102 8.57 1.41 -10.27
N THR A 103 7.70 2.18 -10.93
CA THR A 103 7.54 2.07 -12.40
C THR A 103 8.84 2.39 -13.13
N ARG A 104 9.64 3.33 -12.60
CA ARG A 104 10.96 3.68 -13.16
C ARG A 104 12.02 2.60 -12.90
N LEU A 105 11.93 1.84 -11.81
CA LEU A 105 12.86 0.74 -11.51
C LEU A 105 12.57 -0.53 -12.30
N LEU A 106 11.29 -0.76 -12.67
CA LEU A 106 10.84 -1.96 -13.38
C LEU A 106 10.82 -1.79 -14.92
N GLY A 107 10.96 -0.56 -15.43
CA GLY A 107 11.02 -0.25 -16.86
C GLY A 107 12.44 -0.04 -17.37
#